data_AF-A0A016UBN5-F1
#
_entry.id   AF-A0A016UBN5-F1
#
_cell.length_a   1.000
_cell.length_b   1.000
_cell.length_c   1.000
_cell.angle_alpha   90.00
_cell.angle_beta   90.00
_cell.angle_gamma   90.00
#
_symmetry.space_group_name_H-M   'P 1'
#
loop_
_entity.id
_entity.type
_entity.pdbx_description
1 polymer ?
#
loop_
_entity_poly.entity_id
_entity_poly.type
_entity_poly.pdbx_seq_one_letter_code
_entity_poly.pdbx_strand_id
1 'polypeptide(L)'
;MSATLSTLSSGMNSMAAAIYEDFLKLPLDGRITDHQATLLNKAIVVTGGILATALAFSAEALGGILRVCVSVMGAISGPMVAIFVLAMFFPRSGFWSCLISFVVSNIIMVVICIANYIEDPYRDHFLPTNSSASGCNSHNFTIRPTPAYDAQYGDPNTMFISRISTYGYAGVGFMIMMVIGIAINIIKPEQRAERIRHLTFAGRNEPWPDSHHEYDHFIVERKR
;
A
#
# COMPACT_ATOMS: atom_id res chain seq x y z
N MET A 1 21.93 11.47 7.29
CA MET A 1 22.21 10.92 5.94
C MET A 1 22.40 9.40 5.95
N SER A 2 23.20 8.83 6.86
CA SER A 2 23.42 7.36 6.92
C SER A 2 22.13 6.54 7.11
N ALA A 3 21.23 6.95 8.02
CA ALA A 3 19.95 6.26 8.22
C ALA A 3 19.09 6.21 6.95
N THR A 4 18.90 7.35 6.27
CA THR A 4 18.14 7.44 5.02
C THR A 4 18.75 6.59 3.91
N LEU A 5 20.07 6.64 3.71
CA LEU A 5 20.77 5.85 2.70
C LEU A 5 20.71 4.35 3.01
N SER A 6 20.76 3.96 4.29
CA SER A 6 20.63 2.56 4.71
C SER A 6 19.23 2.01 4.44
N THR A 7 18.17 2.77 4.77
CA THR A 7 16.79 2.39 4.45
C THR A 7 16.56 2.31 2.94
N LEU A 8 17.07 3.26 2.16
CA LEU A 8 16.95 3.23 0.70
C LEU A 8 17.69 2.03 0.10
N SER A 9 18.91 1.74 0.54
CA SER A 9 19.69 0.61 0.05
C SER A 9 19.03 -0.73 0.37
N SER A 10 18.59 -0.93 1.61
CA SER A 10 17.88 -2.16 2.01
C SER A 10 16.53 -2.32 1.31
N GLY A 11 15.78 -1.23 1.14
CA GLY A 11 14.51 -1.20 0.40
C GLY A 11 14.69 -1.56 -1.08
N MET A 12 15.63 -0.94 -1.78
CA MET A 12 15.89 -1.24 -3.21
C MET A 12 16.40 -2.66 -3.42
N ASN A 13 17.29 -3.16 -2.55
CA ASN A 13 17.77 -4.54 -2.65
C ASN A 13 16.64 -5.55 -2.40
N SER A 14 15.75 -5.29 -1.44
CA SER A 14 14.60 -6.15 -1.17
C SER A 14 13.60 -6.13 -2.32
N MET A 15 13.35 -4.95 -2.91
CA MET A 15 12.47 -4.81 -4.08
C MET A 15 13.03 -5.57 -5.29
N ALA A 16 14.33 -5.46 -5.57
CA ALA A 16 14.96 -6.20 -6.66
C ALA A 16 14.87 -7.72 -6.44
N ALA A 17 15.12 -8.18 -5.21
CA ALA A 17 14.96 -9.59 -4.85
C ALA A 17 13.51 -10.07 -5.03
N ALA A 18 12.52 -9.28 -4.60
CA ALA A 18 11.11 -9.61 -4.79
C ALA A 18 10.73 -9.69 -6.28
N ILE A 19 11.16 -8.72 -7.10
CA ILE A 19 10.94 -8.74 -8.55
C ILE A 19 11.55 -10.01 -9.18
N TYR A 20 12.76 -10.36 -8.75
CA TYR A 20 13.43 -11.55 -9.24
C TYR A 20 12.69 -12.83 -8.87
N GLU A 21 12.35 -13.01 -7.60
CA GLU A 21 11.64 -14.20 -7.10
C GLU A 21 10.23 -14.31 -7.69
N ASP A 22 9.47 -13.22 -7.77
CA ASP A 22 8.06 -13.24 -8.17
C ASP A 22 7.88 -13.33 -9.71
N PHE A 23 8.74 -12.69 -10.50
CA PHE A 23 8.53 -12.57 -11.95
C PHE A 23 9.60 -13.24 -12.81
N LEU A 24 10.85 -13.27 -12.37
CA LEU A 24 11.98 -13.65 -13.22
C LEU A 24 12.46 -15.07 -12.96
N LYS A 25 12.27 -15.59 -11.76
CA LYS A 25 12.70 -16.93 -11.36
C LYS A 25 12.03 -18.03 -12.19
N LEU A 26 10.70 -18.04 -12.25
CA LEU A 26 9.94 -19.03 -13.04
C LEU A 26 10.35 -19.10 -14.53
N PRO A 27 10.40 -17.98 -15.28
CA PRO A 27 10.74 -18.03 -16.71
C PRO A 27 12.23 -18.24 -17.00
N LEU A 28 13.11 -17.96 -16.05
CA LEU A 28 14.57 -18.09 -16.21
C LEU A 28 15.13 -19.34 -15.51
N ASP A 29 14.28 -20.16 -14.91
CA ASP A 29 14.71 -21.34 -14.16
C ASP A 29 15.51 -22.29 -15.04
N GLY A 30 16.73 -22.63 -14.61
CA GLY A 30 17.68 -23.45 -15.37
C GLY A 30 18.30 -22.81 -16.62
N ARG A 31 17.98 -21.55 -16.97
CA ARG A 31 18.49 -20.86 -18.18
C ARG A 31 19.58 -19.83 -17.90
N ILE A 32 19.72 -19.42 -16.64
CA ILE A 32 20.68 -18.40 -16.22
C ILE A 32 21.60 -18.95 -15.12
N THR A 33 22.85 -18.51 -15.13
CA THR A 33 23.80 -18.79 -14.04
C THR A 33 23.61 -17.80 -12.89
N ASP A 34 24.01 -18.18 -11.67
CA ASP A 34 23.92 -17.33 -10.47
C ASP A 34 24.59 -15.96 -10.65
N HIS A 35 25.67 -15.92 -11.43
CA HIS A 35 26.36 -14.69 -11.78
C HIS A 35 25.49 -13.75 -12.64
N GLN A 36 24.78 -14.30 -13.62
CA GLN A 36 23.86 -13.55 -14.48
C GLN A 36 22.63 -13.07 -13.70
N ALA A 37 22.08 -13.90 -12.80
CA ALA A 37 21.00 -13.52 -11.88
C ALA A 37 21.41 -12.34 -10.99
N THR A 38 22.63 -12.39 -10.45
CA THR A 38 23.18 -11.29 -9.63
C THR A 38 23.35 -10.01 -10.44
N LEU A 39 23.83 -10.10 -11.68
CA LEU A 39 23.98 -8.93 -12.55
C LEU A 39 22.63 -8.31 -12.90
N LEU A 40 21.62 -9.13 -13.15
CA LEU A 40 20.24 -8.70 -13.39
C LEU A 40 19.65 -7.98 -12.17
N ASN A 41 19.83 -8.54 -10.97
CA ASN A 41 19.39 -7.89 -9.73
C ASN A 41 20.07 -6.53 -9.52
N LYS A 42 21.39 -6.44 -9.76
CA LYS A 42 22.09 -5.16 -9.72
C LYS A 42 21.54 -4.15 -10.73
N ALA A 43 21.20 -4.60 -11.93
CA ALA A 43 20.59 -3.74 -12.95
C ALA A 43 19.22 -3.21 -12.49
N ILE A 44 18.36 -4.05 -11.90
CA ILE A 44 17.07 -3.65 -11.34
C ILE A 44 17.25 -2.58 -10.26
N VAL A 45 18.20 -2.77 -9.33
CA VAL A 45 18.52 -1.79 -8.28
C VAL A 45 18.96 -0.45 -8.88
N VAL A 46 19.86 -0.46 -9.86
CA VAL A 46 20.35 0.76 -10.51
C VAL A 46 19.23 1.49 -11.24
N THR A 47 18.41 0.77 -12.01
CA THR A 47 17.25 1.36 -12.71
C THR A 47 16.24 1.94 -11.72
N GLY A 48 15.93 1.22 -10.64
CA GLY A 48 15.06 1.71 -9.56
C GLY A 48 15.60 2.99 -8.90
N GLY A 49 16.90 3.05 -8.66
CA GLY A 49 17.56 4.25 -8.11
C GLY A 49 17.50 5.45 -9.05
N ILE A 50 17.67 5.25 -10.36
CA ILE A 50 17.52 6.31 -11.37
C ILE A 50 16.09 6.84 -11.37
N LEU A 51 15.09 5.95 -11.38
CA LEU A 51 13.68 6.32 -11.34
C LEU A 51 13.32 7.08 -10.04
N ALA A 52 13.80 6.61 -8.89
CA ALA A 52 13.59 7.29 -7.62
C ALA A 52 14.20 8.69 -7.59
N THR A 53 15.39 8.87 -8.20
CA THR A 53 16.04 10.18 -8.33
C THR A 53 15.24 11.11 -9.23
N ALA A 54 14.71 10.62 -10.36
CA ALA A 54 13.85 11.41 -11.24
C ALA A 54 12.54 11.85 -10.55
N LEU A 55 11.92 10.96 -9.77
CA LEU A 55 10.74 11.28 -8.96
C LEU A 55 11.07 12.32 -7.87
N ALA A 56 12.26 12.25 -7.26
CA ALA A 56 12.68 13.23 -6.26
C ALA A 56 12.77 14.66 -6.85
N PHE A 57 13.26 14.83 -8.07
CA PHE A 57 13.23 16.12 -8.77
C PHE A 57 11.81 16.60 -9.09
N SER A 58 10.87 15.67 -9.31
CA SER A 58 9.47 15.99 -9.59
C SER A 58 8.67 16.34 -8.34
N ALA A 59 9.23 16.13 -7.15
CA ALA A 59 8.49 16.22 -5.89
C ALA A 59 8.20 17.66 -5.42
N GLU A 60 8.90 18.66 -5.98
CA GLU A 60 8.67 20.08 -5.67
C GLU A 60 7.23 20.52 -5.95
N ALA A 61 6.60 19.95 -6.99
CA ALA A 61 5.24 20.30 -7.41
C ALA A 61 4.14 19.79 -6.46
N LEU A 62 4.45 18.92 -5.49
CA LEU A 62 3.45 18.21 -4.69
C LEU A 62 2.91 18.99 -3.47
N GLY A 63 3.43 20.19 -3.17
CA GLY A 63 2.90 21.09 -2.11
C GLY A 63 3.04 20.58 -0.66
N GLY A 64 3.36 19.31 -0.46
CA GLY A 64 3.53 18.65 0.83
C GLY A 64 3.97 17.19 0.68
N ILE A 65 5.27 16.97 0.44
CA ILE A 65 5.80 15.63 0.10
C ILE A 65 5.46 14.56 1.15
N LEU A 66 5.54 14.90 2.44
CA LEU A 66 5.25 13.96 3.53
C LEU A 66 3.79 13.50 3.50
N ARG A 67 2.85 14.44 3.27
CA ARG A 67 1.43 14.12 3.16
C ARG A 67 1.20 13.15 2.01
N VAL A 68 1.75 13.46 0.84
CA VAL A 68 1.59 12.63 -0.36
C VAL A 68 2.19 11.24 -0.12
N CYS A 69 3.42 11.16 0.40
CA CYS A 69 4.05 9.88 0.73
C CYS A 69 3.20 9.04 1.71
N VAL A 70 2.72 9.64 2.79
CA VAL A 70 1.86 8.94 3.76
C VAL A 70 0.55 8.48 3.12
N SER A 71 -0.08 9.31 2.28
CA SER A 71 -1.34 8.96 1.62
C SER A 71 -1.16 7.77 0.66
N VAL A 72 -0.11 7.77 -0.16
CA VAL A 72 0.18 6.71 -1.14
C VAL A 72 0.58 5.42 -0.44
N MET A 73 1.50 5.50 0.53
CA MET A 73 1.90 4.33 1.30
C MET A 73 0.71 3.73 2.07
N GLY A 74 -0.13 4.58 2.68
CA GLY A 74 -1.34 4.14 3.39
C GLY A 74 -2.34 3.47 2.45
N ALA A 75 -2.62 4.09 1.30
CA ALA A 75 -3.57 3.58 0.30
C ALA A 75 -3.23 2.18 -0.22
N ILE A 76 -1.94 1.86 -0.36
CA ILE A 76 -1.47 0.56 -0.87
C ILE A 76 -1.29 -0.46 0.26
N SER A 77 -0.67 -0.05 1.38
CA SER A 77 -0.36 -0.96 2.49
C SER A 77 -1.61 -1.45 3.23
N GLY A 78 -2.65 -0.61 3.36
CA GLY A 78 -3.90 -0.97 4.02
C GLY A 78 -4.57 -2.21 3.42
N PRO A 79 -4.89 -2.20 2.11
CA PRO A 79 -5.42 -3.36 1.40
C PRO A 79 -4.48 -4.58 1.42
N MET A 80 -3.16 -4.39 1.35
CA MET A 80 -2.22 -5.52 1.45
C MET A 80 -2.29 -6.22 2.81
N VAL A 81 -2.30 -5.46 3.90
CA VAL A 81 -2.47 -6.04 5.25
C VAL A 81 -3.82 -6.74 5.37
N ALA A 82 -4.87 -6.19 4.77
CA ALA A 82 -6.20 -6.78 4.78
C ALA A 82 -6.26 -8.15 4.06
N ILE A 83 -5.48 -8.37 3.00
CA ILE A 83 -5.35 -9.71 2.38
C ILE A 83 -4.89 -10.74 3.40
N PHE A 84 -3.82 -10.46 4.15
CA PHE A 84 -3.29 -11.39 5.14
C PHE A 84 -4.29 -11.66 6.26
N VAL A 85 -4.99 -10.62 6.72
CA VAL A 85 -6.03 -10.77 7.75
C VAL A 85 -7.22 -11.58 7.23
N LEU A 86 -7.70 -11.30 6.01
CA LEU A 86 -8.77 -12.07 5.38
C LEU A 86 -8.37 -13.55 5.24
N ALA A 87 -7.16 -13.83 4.76
CA ALA A 87 -6.65 -15.19 4.63
C ALA A 87 -6.50 -15.93 5.97
N MET A 88 -6.09 -15.22 7.03
CA MET A 88 -5.89 -15.81 8.36
C MET A 88 -7.22 -16.13 9.06
N PHE A 89 -8.21 -15.23 8.98
CA PHE A 89 -9.45 -15.34 9.75
C PHE A 89 -10.62 -15.95 8.95
N PHE A 90 -10.58 -15.93 7.62
CA PHE A 90 -11.66 -16.42 6.76
C PHE A 90 -11.17 -17.56 5.86
N PRO A 91 -11.10 -18.81 6.36
CA PRO A 91 -10.58 -19.97 5.61
C PRO A 91 -11.42 -20.37 4.39
N ARG A 92 -12.56 -19.71 4.14
CA ARG A 92 -13.39 -19.89 2.95
C ARG A 92 -12.99 -18.96 1.78
N SER A 93 -12.18 -17.93 2.06
CA SER A 93 -11.75 -16.95 1.06
C SER A 93 -10.73 -17.57 0.11
N GLY A 94 -11.02 -17.53 -1.20
CA GLY A 94 -10.13 -18.05 -2.23
C GLY A 94 -9.31 -16.97 -2.93
N PHE A 95 -8.70 -17.35 -4.05
CA PHE A 95 -7.83 -16.47 -4.82
C PHE A 95 -8.64 -15.34 -5.47
N TRP A 96 -9.79 -15.64 -6.07
CA TRP A 96 -10.59 -14.65 -6.78
C TRP A 96 -11.23 -13.64 -5.84
N SER A 97 -11.67 -14.05 -4.65
CA SER A 97 -12.19 -13.10 -3.65
C SER A 97 -11.12 -12.12 -3.18
N CYS A 98 -9.90 -12.60 -2.89
CA CYS A 98 -8.78 -11.76 -2.52
C CYS A 98 -8.34 -10.82 -3.66
N LEU A 99 -8.23 -11.33 -4.89
CA LEU A 99 -7.78 -10.54 -6.03
C LEU A 99 -8.78 -9.42 -6.38
N ILE A 100 -10.07 -9.76 -6.48
CA ILE A 100 -11.10 -8.78 -6.85
C ILE A 100 -11.24 -7.71 -5.76
N SER A 101 -11.30 -8.11 -4.49
CA SER A 101 -11.39 -7.14 -3.38
C SER A 101 -10.15 -6.26 -3.28
N PHE A 102 -8.95 -6.79 -3.53
CA PHE A 102 -7.71 -6.00 -3.56
C PHE A 102 -7.69 -4.98 -4.70
N VAL A 103 -8.04 -5.38 -5.92
CA VAL A 103 -8.06 -4.48 -7.07
C VAL A 103 -9.11 -3.38 -6.90
N VAL A 104 -10.34 -3.75 -6.52
CA VAL A 104 -11.43 -2.78 -6.34
C VAL A 104 -11.13 -1.80 -5.21
N SER A 105 -10.62 -2.28 -4.07
CA SER A 105 -10.24 -1.40 -2.95
C SER A 105 -9.11 -0.44 -3.32
N ASN A 106 -8.08 -0.89 -4.03
CA ASN A 106 -7.01 -0.01 -4.52
C ASN A 106 -7.53 1.05 -5.49
N ILE A 107 -8.43 0.69 -6.42
CA ILE A 107 -9.05 1.68 -7.32
C ILE A 107 -9.82 2.74 -6.52
N ILE A 108 -10.62 2.33 -5.53
CA ILE A 108 -11.35 3.26 -4.67
C ILE A 108 -10.37 4.17 -3.92
N MET A 109 -9.29 3.61 -3.35
CA MET A 109 -8.28 4.40 -2.64
C MET A 109 -7.55 5.37 -3.55
N VAL A 110 -7.24 4.99 -4.80
CA VAL A 110 -6.64 5.88 -5.80
C VAL A 110 -7.58 7.05 -6.11
N VAL A 111 -8.88 6.80 -6.27
CA VAL A 111 -9.88 7.86 -6.47
C VAL A 111 -9.93 8.82 -5.28
N ILE A 112 -9.90 8.30 -4.05
CA ILE A 112 -9.88 9.13 -2.83
C ILE A 112 -8.59 9.97 -2.75
N CYS A 113 -7.43 9.38 -3.07
CA CYS A 113 -6.16 10.11 -3.11
C CYS A 113 -6.18 11.24 -4.14
N ILE A 114 -6.71 10.98 -5.34
CA ILE A 114 -6.83 11.99 -6.40
C ILE A 114 -7.78 13.11 -5.98
N ALA A 115 -8.95 12.78 -5.40
CA ALA A 115 -9.89 13.78 -4.90
C ALA A 115 -9.26 14.68 -3.81
N ASN A 116 -8.55 14.08 -2.85
CA ASN A 116 -7.83 14.82 -1.82
C ASN A 116 -6.74 15.73 -2.40
N TYR A 117 -6.02 15.26 -3.42
CA TYR A 117 -4.98 16.05 -4.07
C TYR A 117 -5.52 17.24 -4.89
N ILE A 118 -6.64 17.05 -5.60
CA ILE A 118 -7.22 18.10 -6.46
C ILE A 118 -7.89 19.19 -5.62
N GLU A 119 -8.67 18.82 -4.60
CA GLU A 119 -9.40 19.78 -3.78
C GLU A 119 -8.54 20.43 -2.69
N ASP A 120 -7.44 19.79 -2.31
CA ASP A 120 -6.52 20.17 -1.23
C ASP A 120 -7.22 20.86 -0.03
N PRO A 121 -8.10 20.13 0.69
CA PRO A 121 -8.98 20.72 1.69
C PRO A 121 -8.25 21.36 2.88
N TYR A 122 -6.95 21.11 3.02
CA TYR A 122 -6.14 21.62 4.13
C TYR A 122 -5.04 22.60 3.68
N ARG A 123 -5.17 23.17 2.49
CA ARG A 123 -4.24 24.19 1.97
C ARG A 123 -4.04 25.36 2.94
N ASP A 124 -5.11 25.75 3.62
CA ASP A 124 -5.13 26.88 4.55
C ASP A 124 -4.89 26.46 6.02
N HIS A 125 -4.52 25.19 6.26
CA HIS A 125 -4.14 24.71 7.59
C HIS A 125 -2.66 25.01 7.86
N PHE A 126 -2.41 26.06 8.63
CA PHE A 126 -1.09 26.42 9.13
C PHE A 126 -1.15 26.71 10.63
N LEU A 127 -0.03 26.48 11.32
CA LEU A 127 0.10 26.89 12.71
C LEU A 127 0.03 28.42 12.76
N PRO A 128 -0.89 29.02 13.55
CA PRO A 128 -1.01 30.47 13.62
C PRO A 128 0.29 31.03 14.20
N THR A 129 1.05 31.73 13.37
CA THR A 129 2.22 32.46 13.83
C THR A 129 1.78 33.83 14.33
N ASN A 130 2.17 34.20 15.54
CA ASN A 130 2.00 35.55 16.07
C ASN A 130 3.00 36.48 15.36
N SER A 131 2.71 36.80 14.10
CA SER A 131 3.56 37.59 13.23
C SER A 131 2.94 38.98 13.10
N SER A 132 3.55 39.97 13.76
CA SER A 132 3.16 41.38 13.64
C SER A 132 4.05 42.10 12.62
N ALA A 133 3.50 43.11 11.95
CA ALA A 133 4.27 43.97 11.04
C ALA A 133 5.18 44.98 11.77
N SER A 134 5.15 45.00 13.11
CA SER A 134 5.94 45.90 13.95
C SER A 134 7.43 45.54 13.85
N GLY A 135 8.26 46.47 13.38
CA GLY A 135 9.70 46.28 13.21
C GLY A 135 10.14 45.87 11.79
N CYS A 136 9.22 45.80 10.82
CA CYS A 136 9.55 45.40 9.45
C CYS A 136 10.07 46.56 8.57
N ASN A 137 10.24 47.78 9.10
CA ASN A 137 10.90 48.94 8.45
C ASN A 137 10.65 49.08 6.93
N SER A 138 9.39 49.07 6.50
CA SER A 138 8.96 49.23 5.10
C SER A 138 9.30 48.08 4.14
N HIS A 139 9.74 46.92 4.65
CA HIS A 139 9.88 45.71 3.84
C HIS A 139 8.51 45.04 3.60
N ASN A 140 8.38 44.38 2.45
CA ASN A 140 7.19 43.62 2.10
C ASN A 140 6.97 42.48 3.11
N PHE A 141 5.90 42.58 3.89
CA PHE A 141 5.49 41.58 4.87
C PHE A 141 4.20 40.91 4.40
N THR A 142 4.22 39.58 4.26
CA THR A 142 3.04 38.81 3.86
C THR A 142 2.39 38.21 5.10
N ILE A 143 1.20 38.70 5.45
CA ILE A 143 0.36 38.11 6.49
C ILE A 143 -0.48 37.02 5.86
N ARG A 144 -0.44 35.80 6.42
CA ARG A 144 -1.39 34.75 6.06
C ARG A 144 -2.68 34.96 6.87
N PRO A 145 -3.79 35.36 6.24
CA PRO A 145 -5.04 35.57 6.96
C PRO A 145 -5.56 34.23 7.48
N THR A 146 -6.11 34.22 8.69
CA THR A 146 -6.82 33.05 9.20
C THR A 146 -8.15 32.90 8.46
N PRO A 147 -8.47 31.71 7.92
CA PRO A 147 -9.75 31.50 7.25
C PRO A 147 -10.93 31.66 8.22
N ALA A 148 -12.12 31.95 7.68
CA ALA A 148 -13.35 32.11 8.47
C ALA A 148 -13.91 30.79 9.03
N TYR A 149 -13.33 29.65 8.65
CA TYR A 149 -13.67 28.31 9.10
C TYR A 149 -12.51 27.69 9.87
N ASP A 150 -12.80 26.64 10.64
CA ASP A 150 -11.76 25.90 11.34
C ASP A 150 -10.94 25.05 10.36
N ALA A 151 -9.74 25.52 10.03
CA ALA A 151 -8.83 24.88 9.09
C ALA A 151 -8.43 23.45 9.52
N GLN A 152 -8.59 23.09 10.80
CA GLN A 152 -8.29 21.74 11.30
C GLN A 152 -9.21 20.67 10.69
N TYR A 153 -10.44 21.04 10.33
CA TYR A 153 -11.43 20.13 9.74
C TYR A 153 -11.48 20.21 8.20
N GLY A 154 -10.64 21.04 7.60
CA GLY A 154 -10.60 21.29 6.16
C GLY A 154 -11.72 22.21 5.65
N ASP A 155 -11.58 22.68 4.42
CA ASP A 155 -12.51 23.62 3.78
C ASP A 155 -13.93 23.03 3.69
N PRO A 156 -14.97 23.68 4.26
CA PRO A 156 -16.35 23.22 4.21
C PRO A 156 -16.97 23.16 2.80
N ASN A 157 -16.35 23.74 1.77
CA ASN A 157 -16.84 23.71 0.39
C ASN A 157 -16.38 22.49 -0.41
N THR A 158 -15.43 21.71 0.11
CA THR A 158 -14.85 20.53 -0.56
C THR A 158 -15.71 19.28 -0.36
N MET A 159 -15.48 18.20 -1.12
CA MET A 159 -16.19 16.94 -0.87
C MET A 159 -15.81 16.34 0.49
N PHE A 160 -16.77 15.73 1.19
CA PHE A 160 -16.50 15.07 2.47
C PHE A 160 -15.42 13.97 2.35
N ILE A 161 -15.40 13.23 1.24
CA ILE A 161 -14.43 12.16 0.99
C ILE A 161 -12.99 12.69 0.91
N SER A 162 -12.84 13.92 0.41
CA SER A 162 -11.56 14.60 0.26
C SER A 162 -11.01 15.07 1.61
N ARG A 163 -11.87 15.36 2.58
CA ARG A 163 -11.48 15.76 3.95
C ARG A 163 -11.10 14.60 4.85
N ILE A 164 -11.04 13.37 4.34
CA ILE A 164 -10.53 12.25 5.13
C ILE A 164 -9.04 12.49 5.38
N SER A 165 -8.62 12.37 6.63
CA SER A 165 -7.21 12.52 6.99
C SER A 165 -6.35 11.47 6.28
N THR A 166 -5.31 11.94 5.56
CA THR A 166 -4.36 11.10 4.82
C THR A 166 -3.66 10.07 5.70
N TYR A 167 -3.52 10.35 7.00
CA TYR A 167 -2.95 9.42 7.98
C TYR A 167 -3.85 8.21 8.27
N GLY A 168 -5.17 8.34 8.04
CA GLY A 168 -6.14 7.26 8.22
C GLY A 168 -6.30 6.34 6.99
N TYR A 169 -5.63 6.63 5.87
CA TYR A 169 -5.85 5.92 4.60
C TYR A 169 -5.52 4.43 4.69
N ALA A 170 -4.53 4.04 5.50
CA ALA A 170 -4.24 2.63 5.75
C ALA A 170 -5.43 1.90 6.37
N GLY A 171 -6.10 2.51 7.36
CA GLY A 171 -7.29 1.95 7.99
C GLY A 171 -8.50 1.93 7.06
N VAL A 172 -8.71 3.01 6.29
CA VAL A 172 -9.81 3.08 5.32
C VAL A 172 -9.65 2.03 4.22
N GLY A 173 -8.45 1.92 3.61
CA GLY A 173 -8.16 0.91 2.60
C GLY A 173 -8.30 -0.51 3.12
N PHE A 174 -7.85 -0.75 4.36
CA PHE A 174 -8.05 -2.03 5.05
C PHE A 174 -9.54 -2.38 5.19
N MET A 175 -10.36 -1.45 5.69
CA MET A 175 -11.80 -1.68 5.90
C MET A 175 -12.54 -1.89 4.58
N ILE A 176 -12.24 -1.11 3.54
CA ILE A 176 -12.86 -1.26 2.22
C ILE A 176 -12.55 -2.64 1.64
N MET A 177 -11.27 -3.04 1.62
CA MET A 177 -10.87 -4.36 1.13
C MET A 177 -11.59 -5.45 1.93
N MET A 178 -11.62 -5.32 3.26
CA MET A 178 -12.19 -6.35 4.11
C MET A 178 -13.70 -6.52 3.91
N VAL A 179 -14.45 -5.43 3.80
CA VAL A 179 -15.90 -5.46 3.55
C VAL A 179 -16.18 -6.14 2.20
N ILE A 180 -15.45 -5.76 1.15
CA ILE A 180 -15.63 -6.35 -0.18
C ILE A 180 -15.24 -7.84 -0.17
N GLY A 181 -14.11 -8.19 0.47
CA GLY A 181 -13.62 -9.55 0.58
C GLY A 181 -14.60 -10.47 1.33
N ILE A 182 -15.13 -10.02 2.47
CA ILE A 182 -16.16 -10.76 3.22
C ILE A 182 -17.43 -10.89 2.38
N ALA A 183 -17.90 -9.82 1.75
CA ALA A 183 -19.14 -9.84 0.96
C ALA A 183 -19.05 -10.87 -0.17
N ILE A 184 -17.96 -10.87 -0.95
CA ILE A 184 -17.73 -11.86 -2.01
C ILE A 184 -17.66 -13.27 -1.43
N ASN A 185 -16.98 -13.45 -0.30
CA ASN A 185 -16.83 -14.74 0.35
C ASN A 185 -18.16 -15.32 0.88
N ILE A 186 -19.07 -14.47 1.37
CA ILE A 186 -20.41 -14.89 1.79
C ILE A 186 -21.25 -15.32 0.59
N ILE A 187 -21.16 -14.60 -0.54
CA ILE A 187 -21.95 -14.88 -1.74
C ILE A 187 -21.45 -16.14 -2.45
N LYS A 188 -20.13 -16.27 -2.62
CA LYS A 188 -19.50 -17.36 -3.35
C LYS A 188 -18.23 -17.82 -2.62
N PRO A 189 -18.35 -18.71 -1.62
CA PRO A 189 -17.19 -19.31 -0.99
C PRO A 189 -16.46 -20.14 -2.05
N GLU A 190 -15.22 -19.77 -2.34
CA GLU A 190 -14.39 -20.44 -3.34
C GLU A 190 -13.72 -21.68 -2.77
N GLN A 191 -13.31 -21.61 -1.50
CA GLN A 191 -12.67 -22.71 -0.82
C GLN A 191 -13.64 -23.43 0.12
N ARG A 192 -13.63 -24.77 0.07
CA ARG A 192 -14.29 -25.58 1.10
C ARG A 192 -13.41 -25.61 2.34
N ALA A 193 -13.89 -25.02 3.43
CA ALA A 193 -13.17 -24.96 4.71
C ALA A 193 -12.72 -26.35 5.21
N GLU A 194 -13.48 -27.41 4.91
CA GLU A 194 -13.16 -28.81 5.26
C GLU A 194 -11.87 -29.33 4.62
N ARG A 195 -11.37 -28.70 3.56
CA ARG A 195 -10.13 -29.10 2.85
C ARG A 195 -8.87 -28.38 3.35
N ILE A 196 -9.01 -27.44 4.27
CA ILE A 196 -7.95 -26.50 4.63
C ILE A 196 -7.72 -26.53 6.13
N ARG A 197 -6.46 -26.70 6.54
CA ARG A 197 -6.07 -26.64 7.93
C ARG A 197 -6.30 -25.23 8.48
N HIS A 198 -7.05 -25.14 9.56
CA HIS A 198 -7.30 -23.87 10.25
C HIS A 198 -5.98 -23.33 10.82
N LEU A 199 -5.59 -22.13 10.39
CA LEU A 199 -4.38 -21.44 10.86
C LEU A 199 -4.58 -20.71 12.19
N THR A 200 -5.82 -20.64 12.68
CA THR A 200 -6.17 -19.97 13.94
C THR A 200 -6.05 -20.91 15.13
N PHE A 201 -5.70 -20.36 16.30
CA PHE A 201 -5.60 -21.12 17.55
C PHE A 201 -6.89 -21.90 17.88
N ALA A 202 -8.05 -21.32 17.58
CA ALA A 202 -9.37 -21.92 17.81
C ALA A 202 -9.62 -23.16 16.93
N GLY A 203 -9.09 -23.19 15.71
CA GLY A 203 -9.28 -24.32 14.79
C GLY A 203 -8.28 -25.47 14.97
N ARG A 204 -7.36 -25.39 15.94
CA ARG A 204 -6.35 -26.44 16.19
C ARG A 204 -6.95 -27.78 16.62
N ASN A 205 -8.12 -27.75 17.24
CA ASN A 205 -8.78 -28.95 17.79
C ASN A 205 -9.80 -29.56 16.83
N GLU A 206 -10.02 -28.96 15.66
CA GLU A 206 -10.91 -29.55 14.66
C GLU A 206 -10.26 -30.80 14.03
N PRO A 207 -11.05 -31.83 13.71
CA PRO A 207 -10.55 -33.05 13.10
C PRO A 207 -9.85 -32.74 11.77
N TRP A 208 -8.84 -33.55 11.44
CA TRP A 208 -8.10 -33.39 10.19
C TRP A 208 -9.04 -33.52 8.98
N PRO A 209 -8.81 -32.73 7.90
CA PRO A 209 -9.44 -32.96 6.61
C PRO A 209 -9.24 -34.40 6.14
N ASP A 210 -10.28 -35.22 6.13
CA ASP A 210 -10.22 -36.61 5.67
C ASP A 210 -10.27 -36.73 4.13
N SER A 211 -10.57 -35.65 3.42
CA SER A 211 -10.54 -35.65 1.95
C SER A 211 -9.11 -35.64 1.45
N HIS A 212 -8.71 -36.64 0.65
CA HIS A 212 -7.42 -36.71 -0.05
C HIS A 212 -7.01 -35.33 -0.58
N HIS A 213 -5.95 -34.79 0.00
CA HIS A 213 -5.41 -33.50 -0.38
C HIS A 213 -4.93 -33.52 -1.85
N GLU A 214 -5.16 -32.40 -2.52
CA GLU A 214 -4.52 -31.94 -3.77
C GLU A 214 -2.98 -31.77 -3.61
N TYR A 215 -2.26 -32.69 -2.96
CA TYR A 215 -0.79 -32.63 -2.85
C TYR A 215 -0.08 -33.59 -3.82
N ASP A 216 -0.81 -34.45 -4.53
CA ASP A 216 -0.19 -35.33 -5.53
C ASP A 216 0.40 -34.56 -6.72
N HIS A 217 -0.04 -33.32 -7.02
CA HIS A 217 0.57 -32.55 -8.11
C HIS A 217 1.99 -32.08 -7.80
N PHE A 218 2.28 -31.75 -6.54
CA PHE A 218 3.60 -31.25 -6.14
C PHE A 218 4.58 -32.39 -5.79
N ILE A 219 4.08 -33.60 -5.51
CA ILE A 219 4.92 -34.76 -5.15
C ILE A 219 5.24 -35.63 -6.38
N VAL A 220 4.39 -35.63 -7.42
CA VAL A 220 4.56 -36.53 -8.59
C VAL A 220 5.63 -36.05 -9.59
N GLU A 221 6.06 -34.78 -9.55
CA GLU A 221 7.08 -34.26 -10.48
C GLU A 221 8.54 -34.68 -10.16
N ARG A 222 8.76 -35.55 -9.17
CA ARG A 222 10.11 -36.08 -8.84
C ARG A 222 10.25 -37.58 -9.01
N LYS A 223 9.71 -38.15 -10.10
CA LYS A 223 10.15 -39.46 -10.65
C LYS A 223 10.03 -39.49 -12.17
N ARG A 224 11.02 -38.94 -12.87
CA ARG A 224 11.65 -39.55 -14.05
C ARG A 224 12.95 -38.84 -14.39
#